data_AF-A0A8T0ZQW3-F1
#
_entry.id   AF-A0A8T0ZQW3-F1
#
_cell.length_a   1.000
_cell.length_b   1.000
_cell.length_c   1.000
_cell.angle_alpha   90.00
_cell.angle_beta   90.00
_cell.angle_gamma   90.00
#
_symmetry.space_group_name_H-M   'P 1'
#
loop_
_entity.id
_entity.type
_entity.pdbx_description
1 polymer ?
#
loop_
_entity_poly.entity_id
_entity_poly.type
_entity_poly.pdbx_seq_one_letter_code
_entity_poly.pdbx_strand_id
1 'polypeptide(L)'
;MSFGRTRRLSSWEDAKLPSKATYFAFDGSNSDLARQLYLRAEAGGSRKQFTNLELPEAIQKRLDDNDLTWDGLPGIAQHALLWDSGFGVTLDNKVVQIWTLRGHSMTDLAVPLDQFNAVGCTEMNCTQPKSDSGITIQSLSNLYCTGDQMLTAARCVVQDFDESNSLHLAMWMTGGNPEVIPTPQVRKHSWKDDYSKNSYTVIAVHTVGDDDEAAYGECPTEKENGGYGSLVLPCYTDASISGEVREAMETVQGSPWVTRWLREEYSGQSTSTSADDDDGFKLVLLAPIVAGILVVVGLVALFVFVKHKRQRNIEADALEDSLIYLETCRPNTDPSRRPTAAQVANMLQEAD
;
A
#
# COMPACT_ATOMS: atom_id res chain seq x y z
N MET A 1 9.87 31.98 -40.70
CA MET A 1 10.37 31.24 -39.51
C MET A 1 9.80 31.90 -38.27
N SER A 2 8.83 31.28 -37.61
CA SER A 2 8.47 31.59 -36.23
C SER A 2 7.99 30.28 -35.63
N PHE A 3 8.80 29.74 -34.72
CA PHE A 3 8.57 28.46 -34.07
C PHE A 3 7.41 28.62 -33.09
N GLY A 4 6.26 28.04 -33.42
CA GLY A 4 5.24 27.72 -32.43
C GLY A 4 5.84 26.71 -31.47
N ARG A 5 6.19 27.14 -30.25
CA ARG A 5 6.37 26.22 -29.12
C ARG A 5 4.99 25.65 -28.81
N THR A 6 4.68 24.50 -29.39
CA THR A 6 3.73 23.57 -28.79
C THR A 6 4.24 23.28 -27.39
N ARG A 7 3.60 23.87 -26.38
CA ARG A 7 3.80 23.50 -24.98
C ARG A 7 3.36 22.04 -24.91
N ARG A 8 4.33 21.12 -24.96
CA ARG A 8 4.09 19.68 -24.75
C ARG A 8 3.47 19.60 -23.37
N LEU A 9 2.15 19.37 -23.29
CA LEU A 9 1.54 18.87 -22.06
C LEU A 9 2.40 17.68 -21.66
N SER A 10 3.06 17.75 -20.51
CA SER A 10 3.88 16.63 -20.04
C SER A 10 2.97 15.41 -20.02
N SER A 11 3.23 14.44 -20.91
CA SER A 11 2.49 13.18 -20.91
C SER A 11 2.67 12.56 -19.53
N TRP A 12 1.58 12.11 -18.92
CA TRP A 12 1.63 11.40 -17.64
C TRP A 12 2.56 10.17 -17.74
N GLU A 13 2.73 9.60 -18.94
CA GLU A 13 3.63 8.46 -19.23
C GLU A 13 5.08 8.73 -18.81
N ASP A 14 5.55 9.97 -18.95
CA ASP A 14 6.92 10.38 -18.61
C ASP A 14 7.06 10.81 -17.14
N ALA A 15 5.95 10.87 -16.39
CA ALA A 15 5.95 11.35 -15.01
C ALA A 15 6.70 10.38 -14.09
N LYS A 16 7.63 10.88 -13.28
CA LYS A 16 8.40 10.04 -12.36
C LYS A 16 7.54 9.66 -11.15
N LEU A 17 7.39 8.36 -10.91
CA LEU A 17 6.75 7.86 -9.68
C LEU A 17 7.61 8.18 -8.45
N PRO A 18 7.00 8.50 -7.30
CA PRO A 18 7.71 8.65 -6.05
C PRO A 18 8.52 7.39 -5.73
N SER A 19 9.69 7.54 -5.09
CA SER A 19 10.47 6.38 -4.64
C SER A 19 10.84 6.51 -3.17
N LYS A 20 11.10 5.38 -2.52
CA LYS A 20 11.62 5.36 -1.14
C LYS A 20 13.03 5.99 -1.04
N ALA A 21 13.73 6.16 -2.16
CA ALA A 21 15.04 6.82 -2.20
C ALA A 21 14.93 8.35 -2.09
N THR A 22 13.76 8.93 -2.38
CA THR A 22 13.47 10.32 -2.05
C THR A 22 13.03 10.41 -0.60
N TYR A 23 13.76 11.17 0.24
CA TYR A 23 13.49 11.36 1.67
C TYR A 23 12.05 11.84 1.87
N PHE A 24 11.15 10.91 2.20
CA PHE A 24 9.77 11.16 2.58
C PHE A 24 9.61 10.74 4.03
N ALA A 25 9.14 11.63 4.87
CA ALA A 25 8.88 11.35 6.27
C ALA A 25 7.37 11.16 6.48
N PHE A 26 7.01 10.09 7.18
CA PHE A 26 5.63 9.81 7.59
C PHE A 26 5.33 10.49 8.94
N ASP A 27 5.64 11.77 9.04
CA ASP A 27 5.65 12.55 10.29
C ASP A 27 4.68 13.74 10.27
N GLY A 28 3.85 13.85 9.23
CA GLY A 28 2.88 14.94 9.09
C GLY A 28 3.53 16.33 8.90
N SER A 29 4.77 16.40 8.44
CA SER A 29 5.43 17.67 8.11
C SER A 29 4.95 18.31 6.80
N ASN A 30 4.27 17.53 5.95
CA ASN A 30 3.76 17.96 4.66
C ASN A 30 2.41 17.30 4.38
N SER A 31 1.67 17.84 3.41
CA SER A 31 0.36 17.33 3.01
C SER A 31 0.42 16.58 1.67
N ASP A 32 1.56 16.01 1.29
CA ASP A 32 1.70 15.15 0.11
C ASP A 32 1.07 13.77 0.38
N LEU A 33 -0.22 13.77 0.70
CA LEU A 33 -0.98 12.58 1.10
C LEU A 33 -1.13 11.61 -0.08
N ALA A 34 -1.16 12.10 -1.31
CA ALA A 34 -1.14 11.24 -2.50
C ALA A 34 0.13 10.38 -2.54
N ARG A 35 1.30 10.99 -2.31
CA ARG A 35 2.57 10.24 -2.20
C ARG A 35 2.59 9.32 -1.00
N GLN A 36 2.06 9.74 0.15
CA GLN A 36 1.94 8.88 1.32
C GLN A 36 1.10 7.63 1.01
N LEU A 37 -0.06 7.81 0.40
CA LEU A 37 -0.98 6.74 -0.01
C LEU A 37 -0.34 5.81 -1.04
N TYR A 38 0.38 6.34 -2.02
CA TYR A 38 1.17 5.56 -2.98
C TYR A 38 2.22 4.69 -2.28
N LEU A 39 3.04 5.28 -1.40
CA LEU A 39 4.10 4.53 -0.68
C LEU A 39 3.52 3.47 0.27
N ARG A 40 2.31 3.70 0.79
CA ARG A 40 1.56 2.71 1.59
C ARG A 40 1.00 1.59 0.73
N ALA A 41 0.46 1.89 -0.44
CA ALA A 41 -0.01 0.88 -1.40
C ALA A 41 1.15 -0.05 -1.81
N GLU A 42 2.31 0.52 -2.15
CA GLU A 42 3.54 -0.21 -2.45
C GLU A 42 4.06 -1.07 -1.29
N ALA A 43 3.69 -0.73 -0.04
CA ALA A 43 4.00 -1.52 1.14
C ALA A 43 2.93 -2.60 1.45
N GLY A 44 1.93 -2.79 0.59
CA GLY A 44 0.83 -3.74 0.79
C GLY A 44 -0.30 -3.19 1.66
N GLY A 45 -0.30 -1.90 1.97
CA GLY A 45 -1.39 -1.24 2.68
C GLY A 45 -2.67 -1.22 1.86
N SER A 46 -3.81 -1.30 2.54
CA SER A 46 -5.13 -1.26 1.91
C SER A 46 -6.12 -0.44 2.72
N ARG A 47 -7.15 0.05 2.03
CA ARG A 47 -8.28 0.79 2.61
C ARG A 47 -9.56 0.31 1.93
N LYS A 48 -10.66 0.36 2.68
CA LYS A 48 -12.00 0.11 2.13
C LYS A 48 -12.30 1.16 1.06
N GLN A 49 -12.91 0.72 -0.03
CA GLN A 49 -13.44 1.62 -1.04
C GLN A 49 -14.58 2.45 -0.44
N PHE A 50 -14.77 3.66 -0.97
CA PHE A 50 -15.99 4.42 -0.73
C PHE A 50 -17.15 3.72 -1.43
N THR A 51 -18.29 3.64 -0.74
CA THR A 51 -19.53 3.09 -1.29
C THR A 51 -20.52 4.22 -1.52
N ASN A 52 -21.25 4.18 -2.65
CA ASN A 52 -22.29 5.16 -2.99
C ASN A 52 -21.83 6.63 -2.91
N LEU A 53 -20.58 6.90 -3.30
CA LEU A 53 -20.03 8.25 -3.31
C LEU A 53 -20.44 8.94 -4.63
N GLU A 54 -21.07 10.10 -4.54
CA GLU A 54 -21.38 10.92 -5.72
C GLU A 54 -20.12 11.66 -6.17
N LEU A 55 -19.67 11.40 -7.40
CA LEU A 55 -18.43 11.95 -7.92
C LEU A 55 -18.64 13.31 -8.62
N PRO A 56 -17.81 14.31 -8.31
CA PRO A 56 -17.76 15.55 -9.08
C PRO A 56 -17.39 15.29 -10.55
N GLU A 57 -17.92 16.11 -11.46
CA GLU A 57 -17.65 16.03 -12.90
C GLU A 57 -16.15 16.02 -13.22
N ALA A 58 -15.36 16.81 -12.49
CA ALA A 58 -13.91 16.86 -12.68
C ALA A 58 -13.22 15.50 -12.40
N ILE A 59 -13.68 14.76 -11.39
CA ILE A 59 -13.17 13.42 -11.07
C ILE A 59 -13.62 12.42 -12.13
N GLN A 60 -14.91 12.44 -12.50
CA GLN A 60 -15.44 11.57 -13.53
C GLN A 60 -14.69 11.76 -14.85
N LYS A 61 -14.50 13.02 -15.26
CA LYS A 61 -13.74 13.36 -16.46
C LYS A 61 -12.29 12.85 -16.39
N ARG A 62 -11.62 13.02 -15.24
CA ARG A 62 -10.24 12.53 -15.07
C ARG A 62 -10.16 11.01 -15.18
N LEU A 63 -11.15 10.28 -14.66
CA LEU A 63 -11.25 8.82 -14.80
C LEU A 63 -11.47 8.43 -16.27
N ASP A 64 -12.44 9.06 -16.94
CA ASP A 64 -12.82 8.77 -18.33
C ASP A 64 -11.67 9.05 -19.31
N ASP A 65 -11.01 10.21 -19.18
CA ASP A 65 -9.82 10.57 -19.98
C ASP A 65 -8.67 9.57 -19.77
N ASN A 66 -8.72 8.78 -18.69
CA ASN A 66 -7.70 7.84 -18.30
C ASN A 66 -8.08 6.36 -18.39
N ASP A 67 -9.22 6.02 -18.99
CA ASP A 67 -9.72 4.64 -19.11
C ASP A 67 -9.79 3.91 -17.74
N LEU A 68 -10.18 4.66 -16.70
CA LEU A 68 -10.36 4.17 -15.33
C LEU A 68 -11.84 4.19 -14.94
N THR A 69 -12.20 3.36 -13.98
CA THR A 69 -13.54 3.37 -13.35
C THR A 69 -13.38 3.54 -11.85
N TRP A 70 -14.29 4.28 -11.22
CA TRP A 70 -14.21 4.53 -9.77
C TRP A 70 -14.20 3.25 -8.94
N ASP A 71 -15.11 2.32 -9.25
CA ASP A 71 -15.22 1.04 -8.54
C ASP A 71 -14.05 0.09 -8.83
N GLY A 72 -13.32 0.30 -9.93
CA GLY A 72 -12.10 -0.42 -10.26
C GLY A 72 -10.88 0.01 -9.44
N LEU A 73 -10.91 1.18 -8.78
CA LEU A 73 -9.81 1.68 -7.96
C LEU A 73 -9.92 1.15 -6.52
N PRO A 74 -8.87 0.55 -5.93
CA PRO A 74 -8.89 0.20 -4.51
C PRO A 74 -9.05 1.46 -3.65
N GLY A 75 -9.56 1.30 -2.43
CA GLY A 75 -9.88 2.45 -1.58
C GLY A 75 -8.70 3.41 -1.37
N ILE A 76 -7.48 2.89 -1.28
CA ILE A 76 -6.27 3.72 -1.14
C ILE A 76 -6.02 4.62 -2.37
N ALA A 77 -6.31 4.10 -3.57
CA ALA A 77 -6.20 4.82 -4.83
C ALA A 77 -7.34 5.83 -5.00
N GLN A 78 -8.55 5.50 -4.53
CA GLN A 78 -9.68 6.44 -4.48
C GLN A 78 -9.37 7.67 -3.61
N HIS A 79 -8.82 7.47 -2.42
CA HIS A 79 -8.38 8.57 -1.54
C HIS A 79 -7.28 9.42 -2.20
N ALA A 80 -6.32 8.77 -2.87
CA ALA A 80 -5.23 9.47 -3.54
C ALA A 80 -5.73 10.30 -4.73
N LEU A 81 -6.64 9.75 -5.53
CA LEU A 81 -7.27 10.45 -6.65
C LEU A 81 -8.03 11.69 -6.19
N LEU A 82 -8.85 11.58 -5.15
CA LEU A 82 -9.60 12.71 -4.60
C LEU A 82 -8.66 13.79 -4.09
N TRP A 83 -7.71 13.43 -3.22
CA TRP A 83 -6.76 14.39 -2.64
C TRP A 83 -5.93 15.09 -3.71
N ASP A 84 -5.33 14.34 -4.63
CA ASP A 84 -4.52 14.89 -5.72
C ASP A 84 -5.32 15.78 -6.67
N SER A 85 -6.63 15.57 -6.77
CA SER A 85 -7.53 16.40 -7.57
C SER A 85 -8.13 17.59 -6.79
N GLY A 86 -7.74 17.80 -5.54
CA GLY A 86 -8.27 18.88 -4.70
C GLY A 86 -9.66 18.62 -4.18
N PHE A 87 -9.97 17.39 -3.77
CA PHE A 87 -11.24 17.05 -3.14
C PHE A 87 -11.00 16.35 -1.81
N GLY A 88 -11.92 16.57 -0.88
CA GLY A 88 -12.02 15.84 0.38
C GLY A 88 -13.39 15.18 0.51
N VAL A 89 -13.54 14.34 1.53
CA VAL A 89 -14.80 13.65 1.82
C VAL A 89 -15.25 14.00 3.24
N THR A 90 -16.51 14.38 3.40
CA THR A 90 -17.12 14.65 4.71
C THR A 90 -17.45 13.34 5.44
N LEU A 91 -17.76 13.39 6.74
CA LEU A 91 -18.20 12.20 7.49
C LEU A 91 -19.44 11.53 6.86
N ASP A 92 -20.37 12.34 6.35
CA ASP A 92 -21.59 11.88 5.66
C ASP A 92 -21.36 11.38 4.22
N ASN A 93 -20.12 11.06 3.84
CA ASN A 93 -19.76 10.53 2.53
C ASN A 93 -20.15 11.47 1.36
N LYS A 94 -19.93 12.79 1.54
CA LYS A 94 -20.08 13.79 0.47
C LYS A 94 -18.71 14.28 0.02
N VAL A 95 -18.54 14.42 -1.29
CA VAL A 95 -17.32 15.00 -1.86
C VAL A 95 -17.43 16.51 -1.84
N VAL A 96 -16.41 17.18 -1.30
CA VAL A 96 -16.32 18.64 -1.24
C VAL A 96 -15.06 19.12 -1.93
N GLN A 97 -15.18 20.22 -2.68
CA GLN A 97 -14.04 20.83 -3.37
C GLN A 97 -13.11 21.51 -2.36
N ILE A 98 -11.81 21.33 -2.57
CA ILE A 98 -10.72 22.05 -1.90
C ILE A 98 -10.03 22.92 -2.95
N TRP A 99 -9.88 24.20 -2.65
CA TRP A 99 -9.06 25.14 -3.41
C TRP A 99 -7.80 25.44 -2.60
N THR A 100 -6.66 25.53 -3.27
CA THR A 100 -5.44 26.01 -2.63
C THR A 100 -5.41 27.53 -2.65
N LEU A 101 -4.58 28.14 -1.80
CA LEU A 101 -4.44 29.59 -1.71
C LEU A 101 -3.01 30.04 -2.05
N ARG A 102 -2.89 31.21 -2.70
CA ARG A 102 -1.63 31.97 -2.80
C ARG A 102 -0.45 31.17 -3.36
N GLY A 103 -0.68 30.33 -4.38
CA GLY A 103 0.35 29.51 -5.01
C GLY A 103 0.77 28.26 -4.24
N HIS A 104 0.12 27.93 -3.10
CA HIS A 104 0.31 26.64 -2.45
C HIS A 104 -0.30 25.51 -3.29
N SER A 105 0.24 24.30 -3.13
CA SER A 105 -0.28 23.08 -3.74
C SER A 105 -0.90 22.17 -2.69
N MET A 106 -1.60 21.12 -3.12
CA MET A 106 -2.09 20.07 -2.21
C MET A 106 -0.98 19.41 -1.39
N THR A 107 0.28 19.47 -1.80
CA THR A 107 1.43 18.91 -1.08
C THR A 107 1.99 19.82 0.01
N ASP A 108 1.56 21.09 0.04
CA ASP A 108 2.09 22.16 0.89
C ASP A 108 0.96 22.93 1.61
N LEU A 109 -0.07 22.22 2.06
CA LEU A 109 -1.15 22.77 2.88
C LEU A 109 -0.84 22.73 4.38
N ALA A 110 0.08 21.87 4.81
CA ALA A 110 0.53 21.81 6.19
C ALA A 110 1.11 23.16 6.62
N VAL A 111 0.47 23.81 7.60
CA VAL A 111 0.91 25.10 8.14
C VAL A 111 2.09 24.85 9.08
N PRO A 112 3.30 25.33 8.79
CA PRO A 112 4.46 25.11 9.65
C PRO A 112 4.37 25.97 10.92
N LEU A 113 5.09 25.55 11.97
CA LEU A 113 5.05 26.19 13.29
C LEU A 113 5.38 27.69 13.26
N ASP A 114 6.36 28.10 12.47
CA ASP A 114 6.76 29.51 12.36
C ASP A 114 5.62 30.38 11.81
N GLN A 115 4.86 29.87 10.84
CA GLN A 115 3.70 30.57 10.28
C GLN A 115 2.49 30.54 11.22
N PHE A 116 2.29 29.43 11.94
CA PHE A 116 1.27 29.34 12.98
C PHE A 116 1.54 30.36 14.11
N ASN A 117 2.80 30.50 14.54
CA ASN A 117 3.18 31.46 15.57
C ASN A 117 3.19 32.91 15.06
N ALA A 118 3.48 33.13 13.76
CA ALA A 118 3.47 34.46 13.16
C ALA A 118 2.08 35.13 13.17
N VAL A 119 1.00 34.35 13.15
CA VAL A 119 -0.38 34.86 13.29
C VAL A 119 -0.82 34.99 14.76
N GLY A 120 0.09 34.77 15.70
CA GLY A 120 -0.14 34.91 17.14
C GLY A 120 -0.84 33.72 17.77
N CYS A 121 -0.83 32.55 17.13
CA CYS A 121 -1.27 31.31 17.76
C CYS A 121 -0.16 30.71 18.63
N THR A 122 -0.53 29.84 19.57
CA THR A 122 0.39 29.13 20.46
C THR A 122 0.13 27.64 20.36
N GLU A 123 1.21 26.88 20.22
CA GLU A 123 1.22 25.43 20.15
C GLU A 123 1.28 24.75 21.53
N MET A 124 0.77 23.53 21.60
CA MET A 124 1.03 22.56 22.66
C MET A 124 1.99 21.50 22.12
N ASN A 125 3.06 21.24 22.86
CA ASN A 125 4.02 20.19 22.52
C ASN A 125 3.49 18.82 22.96
N CYS A 126 3.25 17.94 21.99
CA CYS A 126 2.83 16.57 22.19
C CYS A 126 3.99 15.62 21.88
N THR A 127 4.47 14.94 22.92
CA THR A 127 5.56 13.96 22.75
C THR A 127 5.00 12.70 22.13
N GLN A 128 5.45 12.35 20.92
CA GLN A 128 5.04 11.12 20.27
C GLN A 128 5.85 9.92 20.81
N PRO A 129 5.32 8.69 20.69
CA PRO A 129 6.06 7.49 21.02
C PRO A 129 7.38 7.43 20.25
N LYS A 130 8.42 6.92 20.92
CA LYS A 130 9.74 6.78 20.28
C LYS A 130 9.62 5.81 19.11
N SER A 131 10.07 6.26 17.95
CA SER A 131 10.27 5.34 16.83
C SER A 131 11.37 4.32 17.16
N ASP A 132 11.42 3.21 16.43
CA ASP A 132 12.46 2.18 16.56
C ASP A 132 13.89 2.73 16.42
N SER A 133 14.04 3.91 15.79
CA SER A 133 15.30 4.63 15.68
C SER A 133 15.75 5.35 16.96
N GLY A 134 14.94 5.32 18.02
CA GLY A 134 15.19 5.99 19.31
C GLY A 134 14.99 7.50 19.29
N ILE A 135 14.59 8.08 18.16
CA ILE A 135 14.33 9.52 17.99
C ILE A 135 12.94 9.85 18.55
N THR A 136 12.89 10.84 19.44
CA THR A 136 11.63 11.48 19.87
C THR A 136 11.20 12.47 18.79
N ILE A 137 10.05 12.21 18.18
CA ILE A 137 9.40 13.14 17.26
C ILE A 137 8.37 13.94 18.07
N GLN A 138 8.32 15.25 17.86
CA GLN A 138 7.32 16.10 18.48
C GLN A 138 6.18 16.33 17.49
N SER A 139 4.98 16.05 17.96
CA SER A 139 3.73 16.55 17.38
C SER A 139 3.40 17.87 18.06
N LEU A 140 2.76 18.78 17.34
CA LEU A 140 2.33 20.07 17.85
C LEU A 140 0.82 20.16 17.64
N SER A 141 0.08 20.47 18.70
CA SER A 141 -1.37 20.67 18.66
C SER A 141 -1.69 22.15 18.88
N ASN A 142 -2.81 22.64 18.35
CA ASN A 142 -3.26 24.00 18.62
C ASN A 142 -3.70 24.17 20.08
N LEU A 143 -3.21 25.20 20.78
CA LEU A 143 -3.59 25.48 22.17
C LEU A 143 -4.35 26.80 22.32
N TYR A 144 -3.74 27.90 21.89
CA TYR A 144 -4.36 29.23 21.94
C TYR A 144 -4.34 29.84 20.54
N CYS A 145 -5.48 29.82 19.87
CA CYS A 145 -5.61 30.30 18.50
C CYS A 145 -7.08 30.61 18.23
N THR A 146 -7.39 31.87 17.92
CA THR A 146 -8.75 32.25 17.50
C THR A 146 -9.01 31.79 16.06
N GLY A 147 -10.28 31.73 15.65
CA GLY A 147 -10.63 31.37 14.27
C GLY A 147 -9.99 32.32 13.25
N ASP A 148 -9.98 33.63 13.51
CA ASP A 148 -9.36 34.61 12.60
C ASP A 148 -7.85 34.40 12.43
N GLN A 149 -7.13 34.15 13.54
CA GLN A 149 -5.70 33.90 13.48
C GLN A 149 -5.40 32.61 12.73
N MET A 150 -6.12 31.54 13.05
CA MET A 150 -5.96 30.23 12.41
C MET A 150 -6.19 30.32 10.89
N LEU A 151 -7.28 30.98 10.50
CA LEU A 151 -7.62 31.18 9.09
C LEU A 151 -6.59 32.07 8.39
N THR A 152 -6.02 33.06 9.05
CA THR A 152 -4.94 33.89 8.46
C THR A 152 -3.74 33.06 8.00
N ALA A 153 -3.41 31.98 8.72
CA ALA A 153 -2.34 31.05 8.36
C ALA A 153 -2.80 29.93 7.40
N ALA A 154 -4.10 29.72 7.23
CA ALA A 154 -4.65 28.66 6.38
C ALA A 154 -4.23 28.82 4.91
N ARG A 155 -4.02 27.67 4.25
CA ARG A 155 -3.51 27.59 2.87
C ARG A 155 -4.53 27.01 1.89
N CYS A 156 -5.76 26.83 2.33
CA CYS A 156 -6.85 26.23 1.57
C CYS A 156 -8.20 26.87 1.89
N VAL A 157 -9.12 26.75 0.94
CA VAL A 157 -10.55 27.00 1.10
C VAL A 157 -11.27 25.70 0.76
N VAL A 158 -12.33 25.38 1.47
CA VAL A 158 -13.16 24.21 1.22
C VAL A 158 -14.59 24.65 0.96
N GLN A 159 -15.25 23.95 0.03
CA GLN A 159 -16.66 24.15 -0.27
C GLN A 159 -17.48 23.94 0.99
N ASP A 160 -18.38 24.88 1.27
CA ASP A 160 -19.22 24.80 2.46
C ASP A 160 -20.16 23.60 2.40
N PHE A 161 -20.38 23.00 3.57
CA PHE A 161 -21.29 21.90 3.77
C PHE A 161 -21.90 21.98 5.18
N ASP A 162 -22.94 21.20 5.42
CA ASP A 162 -23.54 21.08 6.74
C ASP A 162 -22.83 20.00 7.56
N GLU A 163 -22.47 20.34 8.79
CA GLU A 163 -21.99 19.40 9.80
C GLU A 163 -23.02 19.37 10.93
N SER A 164 -23.54 18.19 11.24
CA SER A 164 -24.65 18.02 12.17
C SER A 164 -24.23 18.08 13.63
N ASN A 165 -22.94 17.87 13.93
CA ASN A 165 -22.43 17.77 15.29
C ASN A 165 -21.47 18.93 15.61
N SER A 166 -21.58 19.45 16.83
CA SER A 166 -20.53 20.30 17.38
C SER A 166 -19.30 19.44 17.64
N LEU A 167 -18.17 19.84 17.06
CA LEU A 167 -16.90 19.12 17.17
C LEU A 167 -15.95 19.86 18.10
N HIS A 168 -15.20 19.10 18.88
CA HIS A 168 -14.11 19.60 19.71
C HIS A 168 -12.77 18.95 19.33
N LEU A 169 -12.59 18.62 18.06
CA LEU A 169 -11.32 18.07 17.55
C LEU A 169 -10.30 19.19 17.31
N ALA A 170 -9.02 18.82 17.22
CA ALA A 170 -7.98 19.75 16.79
C ALA A 170 -8.33 20.37 15.42
N MET A 171 -7.89 21.60 15.19
CA MET A 171 -8.07 22.31 13.91
C MET A 171 -6.73 22.64 13.24
N TRP A 172 -5.63 22.46 13.97
CA TRP A 172 -4.27 22.43 13.46
C TRP A 172 -3.45 21.46 14.31
N MET A 173 -2.78 20.51 13.66
CA MET A 173 -1.89 19.57 14.32
C MET A 173 -0.79 19.13 13.36
N THR A 174 0.42 18.96 13.88
CA THR A 174 1.54 18.30 13.20
C THR A 174 1.79 16.94 13.82
N GLY A 175 2.50 16.09 13.11
CA GLY A 175 2.77 14.72 13.55
C GLY A 175 2.13 13.71 12.61
N GLY A 176 2.69 12.52 12.62
CA GLY A 176 2.17 11.42 11.84
C GLY A 176 2.54 10.10 12.49
N ASN A 177 1.61 9.16 12.43
CA ASN A 177 1.90 7.77 12.75
C ASN A 177 2.55 7.10 11.53
N PRO A 178 3.80 6.61 11.66
CA PRO A 178 4.54 6.01 10.56
C PRO A 178 3.98 4.65 10.12
N GLU A 179 2.93 4.14 10.75
CA GLU A 179 2.22 2.91 10.33
C GLU A 179 0.85 3.20 9.72
N VAL A 180 0.24 4.35 10.03
CA VAL A 180 -1.13 4.67 9.57
C VAL A 180 -1.17 5.04 8.09
N ILE A 181 -2.23 4.55 7.44
CA ILE A 181 -2.64 5.00 6.11
C ILE A 181 -3.54 6.22 6.30
N PRO A 182 -3.20 7.40 5.80
CA PRO A 182 -4.01 8.59 6.05
C PRO A 182 -5.41 8.43 5.44
N THR A 183 -6.42 8.95 6.13
CA THR A 183 -7.81 8.99 5.71
C THR A 183 -8.28 10.45 5.72
N PRO A 184 -8.01 11.24 4.66
CA PRO A 184 -8.41 12.64 4.62
C PRO A 184 -9.93 12.80 4.77
N GLN A 185 -10.36 13.37 5.89
CA GLN A 185 -11.75 13.68 6.18
C GLN A 185 -11.91 15.17 6.45
N VAL A 186 -12.92 15.77 5.83
CA VAL A 186 -13.21 17.20 5.98
C VAL A 186 -14.26 17.38 7.06
N ARG A 187 -13.92 18.14 8.10
CA ARG A 187 -14.81 18.44 9.23
C ARG A 187 -15.03 19.95 9.35
N LYS A 188 -16.26 20.36 9.69
CA LYS A 188 -16.60 21.77 9.88
C LYS A 188 -16.74 22.07 11.36
N HIS A 189 -15.82 22.88 11.87
CA HIS A 189 -15.82 23.37 13.24
C HIS A 189 -16.55 24.70 13.30
N SER A 190 -17.50 24.83 14.22
CA SER A 190 -18.20 26.09 14.46
C SER A 190 -18.42 26.30 15.94
N TRP A 191 -17.98 27.44 16.46
CA TRP A 191 -18.10 27.77 17.87
C TRP A 191 -18.32 29.27 18.07
N LYS A 192 -18.76 29.63 19.27
CA LYS A 192 -18.78 31.01 19.74
C LYS A 192 -17.69 31.15 20.79
N ASP A 193 -16.71 32.00 20.52
CA ASP A 193 -15.61 32.23 21.43
C ASP A 193 -16.10 32.91 22.71
N ASP A 194 -15.71 32.34 23.85
CA ASP A 194 -16.25 32.77 25.14
C ASP A 194 -15.74 34.13 25.59
N TYR A 195 -14.57 34.55 25.13
CA TYR A 195 -13.98 35.82 25.53
C TYR A 195 -14.46 36.96 24.62
N SER A 196 -14.22 36.84 23.32
CA SER A 196 -14.57 37.85 22.31
C SER A 196 -16.05 37.87 21.96
N LYS A 197 -16.79 36.78 22.22
CA LYS A 197 -18.18 36.56 21.80
C LYS A 197 -18.39 36.50 20.28
N ASN A 198 -17.31 36.44 19.51
CA ASN A 198 -17.35 36.23 18.07
C ASN A 198 -17.70 34.77 17.74
N SER A 199 -18.39 34.56 16.64
CA SER A 199 -18.63 33.23 16.08
C SER A 199 -17.62 32.94 15.00
N TYR A 200 -17.04 31.75 15.07
CA TYR A 200 -16.02 31.28 14.13
C TYR A 200 -16.49 30.02 13.43
N THR A 201 -16.12 29.90 12.16
CA THR A 201 -16.26 28.67 11.38
C THR A 201 -14.91 28.39 10.73
N VAL A 202 -14.35 27.22 11.04
CA VAL A 202 -13.09 26.73 10.45
C VAL A 202 -13.38 25.35 9.90
N ILE A 203 -13.03 25.10 8.64
CA ILE A 203 -13.03 23.75 8.10
C ILE A 203 -11.63 23.17 8.35
N ALA A 204 -11.55 21.93 8.80
CA ALA A 204 -10.28 21.25 8.98
C ALA A 204 -10.27 19.95 8.16
N VAL A 205 -9.13 19.65 7.52
CA VAL A 205 -8.88 18.32 6.96
C VAL A 205 -8.12 17.51 7.99
N HIS A 206 -8.76 16.47 8.50
CA HIS A 206 -8.21 15.48 9.41
C HIS A 206 -7.64 14.31 8.62
N THR A 207 -6.54 13.72 9.07
CA THR A 207 -5.90 12.59 8.37
C THR A 207 -6.11 11.24 9.03
N VAL A 208 -6.83 11.21 10.15
CA VAL A 208 -7.31 10.00 10.85
C VAL A 208 -8.81 10.15 11.13
N GLY A 209 -9.45 9.07 11.60
CA GLY A 209 -10.86 9.14 11.99
C GLY A 209 -11.05 9.77 13.36
N ASP A 210 -12.27 10.20 13.69
CA ASP A 210 -12.59 10.90 14.95
C ASP A 210 -12.09 10.18 16.21
N ASP A 211 -12.24 8.85 16.29
CA ASP A 211 -11.81 8.05 17.45
C ASP A 211 -10.27 7.99 17.62
N ASP A 212 -9.54 8.35 16.57
CA ASP A 212 -8.08 8.38 16.52
C ASP A 212 -7.52 9.82 16.59
N GLU A 213 -8.39 10.84 16.64
CA GLU A 213 -8.01 12.25 16.58
C GLU A 213 -8.08 12.90 17.97
N ALA A 214 -7.05 13.68 18.31
CA ALA A 214 -7.05 14.40 19.57
C ALA A 214 -8.01 15.61 19.57
N ALA A 215 -8.52 15.94 20.75
CA ALA A 215 -9.33 17.13 20.95
C ALA A 215 -8.52 18.43 20.83
N TYR A 216 -9.22 19.56 20.67
CA TYR A 216 -8.63 20.89 20.73
C TYR A 216 -7.87 21.09 22.03
N GLY A 217 -6.61 21.54 21.97
CA GLY A 217 -5.81 21.81 23.16
C GLY A 217 -5.40 20.56 23.94
N GLU A 218 -5.53 19.38 23.35
CA GLU A 218 -5.13 18.11 23.93
C GLU A 218 -4.07 17.42 23.06
N CYS A 219 -3.35 16.48 23.68
CA CYS A 219 -2.42 15.58 22.99
C CYS A 219 -3.07 14.20 22.82
N PRO A 220 -2.78 13.50 21.71
CA PRO A 220 -3.30 12.15 21.48
C PRO A 220 -2.82 11.21 22.59
N THR A 221 -3.75 10.40 23.08
CA THR A 221 -3.49 9.32 24.04
C THR A 221 -3.08 8.05 23.31
N GLU A 222 -2.57 7.04 24.03
CA GLU A 222 -2.23 5.73 23.43
C GLU A 222 -3.41 5.06 22.70
N LYS A 223 -4.65 5.40 23.04
CA LYS A 223 -5.85 4.87 22.38
C LYS A 223 -6.16 5.59 21.08
N GLU A 224 -5.72 6.84 20.94
CA GLU A 224 -5.94 7.69 19.76
C GLU A 224 -4.70 7.60 18.89
N ASN A 225 -4.79 6.88 17.77
CA ASN A 225 -3.66 6.75 16.83
C ASN A 225 -2.35 6.26 17.47
N GLY A 226 -2.42 5.47 18.55
CA GLY A 226 -1.25 4.96 19.26
C GLY A 226 -0.45 6.02 20.02
N GLY A 227 -1.03 7.20 20.31
CA GLY A 227 -0.35 8.34 20.92
C GLY A 227 0.43 9.20 19.92
N TYR A 228 0.31 8.93 18.62
CA TYR A 228 0.90 9.75 17.57
C TYR A 228 -0.07 10.89 17.19
N GLY A 229 0.48 12.09 16.98
CA GLY A 229 -0.27 13.17 16.33
C GLY A 229 -0.68 12.78 14.91
N SER A 230 -1.70 13.47 14.41
CA SER A 230 -2.10 13.42 13.01
C SER A 230 -1.81 14.77 12.34
N LEU A 231 -1.81 14.78 11.01
CA LEU A 231 -1.82 16.03 10.28
C LEU A 231 -3.25 16.57 10.25
N VAL A 232 -3.44 17.78 10.78
CA VAL A 232 -4.71 18.50 10.70
C VAL A 232 -4.50 19.86 10.02
N LEU A 233 -5.24 20.09 8.95
CA LEU A 233 -5.06 21.25 8.06
C LEU A 233 -6.22 22.23 8.21
N PRO A 234 -6.02 23.45 8.75
CA PRO A 234 -7.06 24.46 8.77
C PRO A 234 -7.28 25.02 7.36
N CYS A 235 -8.55 25.18 7.01
CA CYS A 235 -9.03 25.79 5.77
C CYS A 235 -10.18 26.75 6.06
N TYR A 236 -10.35 27.73 5.17
CA TYR A 236 -11.57 28.54 5.14
C TYR A 236 -12.76 27.72 4.63
N THR A 237 -13.98 28.17 4.96
CA THR A 237 -15.20 27.81 4.21
C THR A 237 -15.46 28.84 3.12
N ASP A 238 -15.81 28.42 1.90
CA ASP A 238 -16.12 29.33 0.79
C ASP A 238 -17.37 30.21 1.03
N ALA A 239 -18.22 29.83 2.01
CA ALA A 239 -19.37 30.61 2.44
C ALA A 239 -19.00 31.91 3.19
N SER A 240 -17.85 31.96 3.86
CA SER A 240 -17.43 33.12 4.66
C SER A 240 -15.96 33.50 4.45
N ILE A 241 -15.62 33.88 3.22
CA ILE A 241 -14.30 34.43 2.84
C ILE A 241 -14.40 35.89 2.37
N SER A 242 -13.30 36.63 2.55
CA SER A 242 -13.15 37.96 1.97
C SER A 242 -12.96 37.90 0.45
N GLY A 243 -13.13 39.04 -0.24
CA GLY A 243 -12.86 39.15 -1.68
C GLY A 243 -11.41 38.81 -2.02
N GLU A 244 -10.44 39.23 -1.18
CA GLU A 244 -9.02 38.93 -1.36
C GLU A 244 -8.74 37.42 -1.29
N VAL A 245 -9.30 36.72 -0.30
CA VAL A 245 -9.15 35.26 -0.20
C VAL A 245 -9.78 34.58 -1.41
N ARG A 246 -10.95 35.05 -1.85
CA ARG A 246 -11.65 34.51 -3.02
C ARG A 246 -10.86 34.68 -4.31
N GLU A 247 -10.23 35.84 -4.51
CA GLU A 247 -9.37 36.10 -5.68
C GLU A 247 -8.08 35.27 -5.66
N ALA A 248 -7.62 34.87 -4.48
CA ALA A 248 -6.43 34.03 -4.30
C ALA A 248 -6.70 32.52 -4.39
N MET A 249 -7.95 32.09 -4.59
CA MET A 249 -8.31 30.67 -4.74
C MET A 249 -7.79 30.11 -6.06
N GLU A 250 -7.13 28.97 -5.98
CA GLU A 250 -6.63 28.23 -7.14
C GLU A 250 -7.32 26.86 -7.21
N THR A 251 -7.83 26.51 -8.40
CA THR A 251 -8.37 25.18 -8.66
C THR A 251 -7.22 24.19 -8.81
N VAL A 252 -7.29 23.10 -8.06
CA VAL A 252 -6.26 22.06 -8.10
C VAL A 252 -6.29 21.31 -9.43
N GLN A 253 -5.11 21.05 -9.97
CA GLN A 253 -4.93 20.17 -11.12
C GLN A 253 -4.21 18.91 -10.66
N GLY A 254 -4.80 17.76 -11.01
CA GLY A 254 -4.22 16.46 -10.70
C GLY A 254 -2.79 16.31 -11.22
N SER A 255 -1.92 15.70 -10.43
CA SER A 255 -0.53 15.51 -10.82
C SER A 255 -0.40 14.41 -11.89
N PRO A 256 0.51 14.59 -12.87
CA PRO A 256 0.74 13.57 -13.89
C PRO A 256 1.19 12.22 -13.34
N TRP A 257 1.91 12.20 -12.21
CA TRP A 257 2.43 10.96 -11.63
C TRP A 257 1.33 10.12 -10.96
N VAL A 258 0.32 10.74 -10.33
CA VAL A 258 -0.84 10.01 -9.80
C VAL A 258 -1.62 9.40 -10.96
N THR A 259 -1.83 10.15 -12.05
CA THR A 259 -2.46 9.59 -13.25
C THR A 259 -1.69 8.40 -13.81
N ARG A 260 -0.36 8.49 -13.88
CA ARG A 260 0.50 7.37 -14.29
C ARG A 260 0.31 6.15 -13.40
N TRP A 261 0.43 6.33 -12.09
CA TRP A 261 0.25 5.26 -11.11
C TRP A 261 -1.10 4.56 -11.31
N LEU A 262 -2.19 5.34 -11.36
CA LEU A 262 -3.53 4.78 -11.48
C LEU A 262 -3.74 4.03 -12.79
N ARG A 263 -3.24 4.57 -13.91
CA ARG A 263 -3.33 3.90 -15.21
C ARG A 263 -2.49 2.63 -15.28
N GLU A 264 -1.23 2.67 -14.86
CA GLU A 264 -0.32 1.53 -14.94
C GLU A 264 -0.84 0.34 -14.09
N GLU A 265 -1.52 0.61 -12.98
CA GLU A 265 -2.00 -0.44 -12.07
C GLU A 265 -3.46 -0.89 -12.30
N TYR A 266 -4.36 0.02 -12.72
CA TYR A 266 -5.80 -0.24 -12.68
C TYR A 266 -6.52 -0.04 -14.02
N SER A 267 -5.83 0.41 -15.08
CA SER A 267 -6.47 0.52 -16.40
C SER A 267 -6.84 -0.87 -16.94
N GLY A 268 -8.02 -0.97 -17.55
CA GLY A 268 -8.52 -2.25 -18.09
C GLY A 268 -9.08 -3.22 -17.05
N GLN A 269 -9.10 -2.87 -15.76
CA GLN A 269 -9.76 -3.63 -14.71
C GLN A 269 -11.28 -3.34 -14.71
N SER A 270 -11.93 -3.60 -15.85
CA SER A 270 -13.39 -3.54 -15.96
C SER A 270 -14.01 -4.74 -15.25
N THR A 271 -14.73 -4.49 -14.15
CA THR A 271 -15.74 -5.39 -13.55
C THR A 271 -15.40 -6.87 -13.53
N SER A 272 -14.51 -7.27 -12.60
CA SER A 272 -14.48 -8.63 -12.10
C SER A 272 -14.97 -8.63 -10.66
N THR A 273 -16.21 -9.10 -10.50
CA THR A 273 -16.80 -9.67 -9.27
C THR A 273 -17.00 -8.75 -8.06
N SER A 274 -18.25 -8.31 -7.91
CA SER A 274 -18.89 -8.09 -6.62
C SER A 274 -18.82 -9.35 -5.75
N ALA A 275 -18.52 -9.14 -4.47
CA ALA A 275 -18.83 -9.97 -3.30
C ALA A 275 -18.62 -11.50 -3.43
N ASP A 276 -17.51 -11.96 -2.85
CA ASP A 276 -17.56 -13.08 -1.91
C ASP A 276 -16.46 -12.89 -0.86
N ASP A 277 -16.88 -12.90 0.40
CA ASP A 277 -16.02 -13.13 1.55
C ASP A 277 -15.39 -14.52 1.41
N ASP A 278 -14.13 -14.62 1.00
CA ASP A 278 -13.12 -15.44 1.68
C ASP A 278 -11.74 -15.29 1.02
N ASP A 279 -10.72 -15.38 1.88
CA ASP A 279 -9.28 -15.55 1.63
C ASP A 279 -8.84 -15.72 0.15
N GLY A 280 -8.43 -14.63 -0.50
CA GLY A 280 -8.10 -14.58 -1.92
C GLY A 280 -6.62 -14.43 -2.23
N PHE A 281 -5.82 -15.47 -2.01
CA PHE A 281 -4.45 -15.57 -2.52
C PHE A 281 -4.42 -15.33 -4.04
N LYS A 282 -3.61 -14.37 -4.51
CA LYS A 282 -3.47 -14.02 -5.94
C LYS A 282 -3.05 -15.25 -6.76
N LEU A 283 -4.00 -15.86 -7.46
CA LEU A 283 -3.82 -17.00 -8.38
C LEU A 283 -2.75 -16.74 -9.48
N VAL A 284 -2.47 -15.47 -9.77
CA VAL A 284 -1.42 -15.02 -10.69
C VAL A 284 0.01 -15.33 -10.20
N LEU A 285 0.22 -15.49 -8.88
CA LEU A 285 1.54 -15.84 -8.32
C LEU A 285 1.83 -17.35 -8.29
N LEU A 286 0.82 -18.21 -8.50
CA LEU A 286 0.99 -19.67 -8.49
C LEU A 286 1.40 -20.24 -9.85
N ALA A 287 1.06 -19.58 -10.95
CA ALA A 287 1.45 -20.01 -12.30
C ALA A 287 2.97 -20.26 -12.46
N PRO A 288 3.88 -19.36 -12.00
CA PRO A 288 5.32 -19.62 -12.09
C PRO A 288 5.79 -20.71 -11.11
N ILE A 289 5.16 -20.84 -9.93
CA ILE A 289 5.53 -21.84 -8.91
C ILE A 289 5.15 -23.25 -9.36
N VAL A 290 3.94 -23.43 -9.88
CA VAL A 290 3.46 -24.72 -10.40
C VAL A 290 4.26 -25.13 -11.64
N ALA A 291 4.57 -24.19 -12.54
CA ALA A 291 5.47 -24.45 -13.67
C ALA A 291 6.86 -24.89 -13.20
N GLY A 292 7.42 -24.22 -12.18
CA GLY A 292 8.71 -24.59 -11.59
C GLY A 292 8.71 -26.00 -10.99
N ILE A 293 7.67 -26.38 -10.24
CA ILE A 293 7.55 -27.73 -9.66
C ILE A 293 7.44 -28.78 -10.76
N LEU A 294 6.66 -28.54 -11.82
CA LEU A 294 6.52 -29.49 -12.93
C LEU A 294 7.85 -29.72 -13.67
N VAL A 295 8.68 -28.69 -13.83
CA VAL A 295 10.01 -28.82 -14.42
C VAL A 295 10.92 -29.66 -13.51
N VAL A 296 10.93 -29.40 -12.20
CA VAL A 296 11.75 -30.15 -11.24
C VAL A 296 11.32 -31.62 -11.18
N VAL A 297 10.01 -31.89 -11.11
CA VAL A 297 9.48 -33.27 -11.12
C VAL A 297 9.81 -33.97 -12.45
N GLY A 298 9.71 -33.27 -13.58
CA GLY A 298 10.11 -33.79 -14.89
C GLY A 298 11.60 -34.16 -14.94
N LEU A 299 12.48 -33.33 -14.38
CA LEU A 299 13.92 -33.60 -14.32
C LEU A 299 14.26 -34.76 -13.39
N VAL A 300 13.59 -34.87 -12.24
CA VAL A 300 13.76 -36.00 -11.31
C VAL A 300 13.27 -37.31 -11.94
N ALA A 301 12.10 -37.30 -12.61
CA ALA A 301 11.58 -38.46 -13.30
C ALA A 301 12.50 -38.90 -14.45
N LEU A 302 13.04 -37.94 -15.23
CA LEU A 302 14.02 -38.22 -16.27
C LEU A 302 15.31 -38.83 -15.69
N PHE A 303 15.81 -38.29 -14.58
CA PHE A 303 17.00 -38.80 -13.90
C PHE A 303 16.80 -40.23 -13.38
N VAL A 304 15.65 -40.50 -12.76
CA VAL A 304 15.29 -41.86 -12.31
C VAL A 304 15.15 -42.79 -13.50
N PHE A 305 14.49 -42.38 -14.59
CA PHE A 305 14.34 -43.19 -15.80
C PHE A 305 15.68 -43.52 -16.45
N VAL A 306 16.59 -42.55 -16.57
CA VAL A 306 17.94 -42.76 -17.09
C VAL A 306 18.72 -43.71 -16.18
N LYS A 307 18.65 -43.53 -14.85
CA LYS A 307 19.31 -44.43 -13.89
C LYS A 307 18.76 -45.86 -13.98
N HIS A 308 17.44 -46.01 -14.07
CA HIS A 308 16.78 -47.30 -14.17
C HIS A 308 17.10 -48.00 -15.50
N LYS A 309 17.15 -47.26 -16.61
CA LYS A 309 17.59 -47.79 -17.91
C LYS A 309 19.06 -48.21 -17.87
N ARG A 310 19.92 -47.44 -17.19
CA ARG A 310 21.34 -47.77 -17.03
C ARG A 310 21.55 -49.02 -16.15
N GLN A 311 20.76 -49.18 -15.09
CA GLN A 311 20.77 -50.38 -14.25
C GLN A 311 20.26 -51.62 -14.98
N ARG A 312 19.20 -51.49 -15.79
CA ARG A 312 18.70 -52.60 -16.63
C ARG A 312 19.71 -53.06 -17.69
N ASN A 313 20.50 -52.16 -18.24
CA ASN A 313 21.57 -52.53 -19.17
C ASN A 313 22.73 -53.26 -18.45
N ILE A 314 23.04 -52.88 -17.21
CA ILE A 314 24.06 -53.57 -16.39
C ILE A 314 23.57 -54.97 -15.96
N GLU A 315 22.28 -55.12 -15.63
CA GLU A 315 21.69 -56.43 -15.29
C GLU A 315 21.57 -57.37 -16.51
N ALA A 316 21.34 -56.81 -17.71
CA ALA A 316 21.34 -57.59 -18.95
C ALA A 316 22.75 -58.13 -19.26
N ASP A 317 23.78 -57.28 -19.16
CA ASP A 317 25.19 -57.70 -19.35
C ASP A 317 25.62 -58.75 -18.30
N ALA A 318 25.20 -58.60 -17.03
CA ALA A 318 25.55 -59.53 -15.96
C ALA A 318 24.83 -60.90 -16.06
N LEU A 319 23.63 -60.94 -16.65
CA LEU A 319 22.89 -62.17 -16.91
C LEU A 319 23.50 -62.95 -18.08
N GLU A 320 23.98 -62.24 -19.11
CA GLU A 320 24.67 -62.83 -20.27
C GLU A 320 26.03 -63.45 -19.85
N ASP A 321 26.79 -62.77 -18.99
CA ASP A 321 28.04 -63.29 -18.40
C ASP A 321 27.81 -64.52 -17.49
N SER A 322 26.70 -64.55 -16.75
CA SER A 322 26.35 -65.69 -15.88
C SER A 322 25.91 -66.94 -16.67
N LEU A 323 25.26 -66.77 -17.82
CA LEU A 323 24.89 -67.87 -18.72
C LEU A 323 26.13 -68.47 -19.40
N ILE A 324 27.11 -67.65 -19.79
CA ILE A 324 28.39 -68.10 -20.36
C ILE A 324 29.20 -68.92 -19.33
N TYR A 325 29.16 -68.53 -18.06
CA TYR A 325 29.81 -69.27 -16.96
C TYR A 325 29.15 -70.63 -16.64
N LEU A 326 27.82 -70.74 -16.79
CA LEU A 326 27.11 -72.01 -16.56
C LEU A 326 27.31 -73.03 -17.69
N GLU A 327 27.54 -72.57 -18.92
CA GLU A 327 27.82 -73.45 -20.06
C GLU A 327 29.25 -74.04 -20.01
N THR A 328 30.20 -73.36 -19.35
CA THR A 328 31.60 -73.81 -19.20
C THR A 328 31.85 -74.71 -17.99
N CYS A 329 30.92 -74.82 -17.04
CA CYS A 329 31.05 -75.66 -15.83
C CYS A 329 30.20 -76.94 -15.86
N ARG A 330 30.08 -77.62 -17.01
CA ARG A 330 29.55 -78.99 -17.07
C ARG A 330 30.69 -80.01 -16.90
N PRO A 331 30.79 -80.73 -15.76
CA PRO A 331 31.87 -81.69 -15.55
C PRO A 331 31.73 -82.94 -16.43
N ASN A 332 32.82 -83.27 -17.14
CA ASN A 332 33.04 -84.54 -17.82
C ASN A 332 33.06 -85.68 -16.78
N THR A 333 32.07 -86.57 -16.81
CA THR A 333 32.15 -87.85 -16.09
C THR A 333 32.99 -88.83 -16.89
N ASP A 334 34.26 -89.02 -16.48
CA ASP A 334 35.13 -90.09 -16.96
C ASP A 334 34.70 -91.44 -16.34
N PRO A 335 34.33 -92.46 -17.13
CA PRO A 335 33.82 -93.74 -16.62
C PRO A 335 34.88 -94.69 -16.06
N SER A 336 36.17 -94.34 -16.03
CA SER A 336 37.27 -95.31 -15.82
C SER A 336 37.71 -95.55 -14.36
N ARG A 337 37.01 -95.01 -13.35
CA ARG A 337 37.26 -95.32 -11.93
C ARG A 337 36.00 -95.79 -11.21
N ARG A 338 35.64 -97.06 -11.36
CA ARG A 338 34.82 -97.80 -10.38
C ARG A 338 35.66 -98.94 -9.79
N PRO A 339 35.89 -98.98 -8.46
CA PRO A 339 36.49 -100.13 -7.82
C PRO A 339 35.57 -101.36 -7.94
N THR A 340 36.16 -102.53 -8.14
CA THR A 340 35.45 -103.79 -8.41
C THR A 340 34.93 -104.43 -7.12
N ALA A 341 33.88 -105.24 -7.23
CA ALA A 341 33.15 -105.84 -6.10
C ALA A 341 34.02 -106.69 -5.15
N ALA A 342 35.22 -107.11 -5.55
CA ALA A 342 36.18 -107.81 -4.69
C ALA A 342 36.84 -106.90 -3.64
N GLN A 343 36.99 -105.60 -3.91
CA GLN A 343 37.59 -104.64 -2.98
C GLN A 343 36.62 -104.17 -1.89
N VAL A 344 35.31 -104.28 -2.13
CA VAL A 344 34.28 -103.93 -1.14
C VAL A 344 34.07 -105.06 -0.13
N ALA A 345 34.32 -106.32 -0.50
CA ALA A 345 34.15 -107.47 0.39
C ALA A 345 35.27 -107.61 1.44
N ASN A 346 36.52 -107.22 1.12
CA ASN A 346 37.63 -107.25 2.09
C ASN A 346 37.59 -106.11 3.13
N MET A 347 36.81 -105.04 2.91
CA MET A 347 36.68 -103.96 3.89
C MET A 347 35.64 -104.25 4.99
N LEU A 348 34.90 -105.36 4.90
CA LEU A 348 33.86 -105.76 5.87
C LEU A 348 34.22 -107.00 6.70
N GLN A 349 35.47 -107.50 6.63
CA GLN A 349 35.87 -108.72 7.35
C GLN A 349 37.09 -108.58 8.28
N GLU A 350 37.61 -107.36 8.48
CA GLU A 350 38.65 -107.06 9.50
C GLU A 350 38.15 -106.07 10.57
N ALA A 351 36.86 -106.11 10.89
CA ALA A 351 36.28 -105.38 12.00
C ALA A 351 35.49 -106.34 12.91
N ASP A 352 36.20 -107.31 13.48
CA ASP A 352 35.95 -107.89 14.81
C ASP A 352 37.29 -108.15 15.50
#